data_AF-A0A1X1YAT7-F1
#
_entry.id   AF-A0A1X1YAT7-F1
#
_cell.length_a   1.000
_cell.length_b   1.000
_cell.length_c   1.000
_cell.angle_alpha   90.00
_cell.angle_beta   90.00
_cell.angle_gamma   90.00
#
_symmetry.space_group_name_H-M   'P 1'
#
loop_
_entity.id
_entity.type
_entity.pdbx_description
1 polymer ?
#
loop_
_entity_poly.entity_id
_entity_poly.type
_entity_poly.pdbx_seq_one_letter_code
_entity_poly.pdbx_strand_id
1 'polypeptide(L)'
;MRQVDETLAEAQRLLGSSEPPAVTPRPTSSPQPVPPPQWQSGSATAATAVSAEISAQHGTFAALGDQTRTLVAEANTESMDAQRRLGGIRNEWETDKTALSAMPRTPDRDGAIIAAGQRRVLEAANVVQTAAERFDQAAGKVRRATAELPHPLAHVDPKPPPNPADADVRPYACYLGSKDNDPVKICGPTPALHTWYVDNGIVYP
;
A
#
# COMPACT_ATOMS: atom_id res chain seq x y z
N MET A 1 -7.17 29.08 -30.53
CA MET A 1 -6.07 29.39 -29.59
C MET A 1 -6.49 29.17 -28.15
N ARG A 2 -7.48 29.91 -27.62
CA ARG A 2 -7.99 29.75 -26.25
C ARG A 2 -8.31 28.29 -25.83
N GLN A 3 -8.96 27.52 -26.70
CA GLN A 3 -9.28 26.12 -26.40
C GLN A 3 -8.04 25.23 -26.21
N VAL A 4 -6.94 25.49 -26.95
CA VAL A 4 -5.67 24.77 -26.77
C VAL A 4 -5.06 25.15 -25.43
N ASP A 5 -5.05 26.44 -25.08
CA ASP A 5 -4.56 26.92 -23.78
C ASP A 5 -5.34 26.29 -22.62
N GLU A 6 -6.67 26.24 -22.72
CA GLU A 6 -7.56 25.61 -21.74
C GLU A 6 -7.30 24.10 -21.61
N THR A 7 -7.09 23.42 -22.73
CA THR A 7 -6.79 21.97 -22.74
C THR A 7 -5.44 21.67 -22.09
N LEU A 8 -4.40 22.45 -22.40
CA LEU A 8 -3.09 22.30 -21.77
C LEU A 8 -3.16 22.62 -20.27
N ALA A 9 -3.94 23.62 -19.87
CA ALA A 9 -4.18 23.94 -18.47
C ALA A 9 -4.96 22.84 -17.72
N GLU A 10 -5.93 22.20 -18.37
CA GLU A 10 -6.63 21.02 -17.83
C GLU A 10 -5.68 19.84 -17.67
N ALA A 11 -4.86 19.52 -18.68
CA ALA A 11 -3.86 18.46 -18.58
C ALA A 11 -2.91 18.65 -17.39
N GLN A 12 -2.51 19.89 -17.13
CA GLN A 12 -1.68 20.22 -15.96
C GLN A 12 -2.44 20.03 -14.64
N ARG A 13 -3.74 20.38 -14.59
CA ARG A 13 -4.59 20.16 -13.42
C ARG A 13 -4.81 18.67 -13.13
N LEU A 14 -4.97 17.84 -14.17
CA LEU A 14 -5.15 16.39 -14.03
C LEU A 14 -3.93 15.69 -13.40
N LEU A 15 -2.71 16.19 -13.62
CA LEU A 15 -1.50 15.67 -12.97
C LEU A 15 -1.37 16.04 -11.49
N GLY A 16 -2.20 16.95 -10.98
CA GLY A 16 -2.15 17.38 -9.58
C GLY A 16 -1.00 18.33 -9.25
N SER A 17 -0.71 18.47 -7.96
CA SER A 17 0.28 19.43 -7.43
C SER A 17 1.72 19.05 -7.76
N SER A 18 2.60 20.06 -7.87
CA SER A 18 4.03 19.87 -8.08
C SER A 18 4.82 19.46 -6.85
N GLU A 19 4.18 19.50 -5.68
CA GLU A 19 4.79 19.07 -4.43
C GLU A 19 4.43 17.59 -4.18
N PRO A 20 5.39 16.67 -4.27
CA PRO A 20 5.12 15.26 -4.02
C PRO A 20 4.83 15.04 -2.53
N PRO A 21 3.97 14.08 -2.16
CA PRO A 21 3.78 13.71 -0.77
C PRO A 21 5.10 13.27 -0.14
N ALA A 22 5.32 13.72 1.10
CA ALA A 22 6.51 13.35 1.87
C ALA A 22 6.52 11.83 2.13
N VAL A 23 7.64 11.19 1.79
CA VAL A 23 7.86 9.77 2.11
C VAL A 23 8.24 9.66 3.58
N THR A 24 7.42 8.99 4.39
CA THR A 24 7.70 8.77 5.82
C THR A 24 8.98 7.95 5.98
N PRO A 25 9.95 8.36 6.81
CA PRO A 25 11.18 7.59 7.01
C PRO A 25 10.92 6.24 7.71
N ARG A 26 11.84 5.29 7.50
CA ARG A 26 11.78 3.97 8.15
C ARG A 26 11.92 4.14 9.68
N PRO A 27 11.05 3.53 10.50
CA PRO A 27 11.25 3.50 11.95
C PRO A 27 12.51 2.72 12.32
N THR A 28 13.22 3.15 13.36
CA THR A 28 14.39 2.46 13.90
C THR A 28 13.98 1.18 14.62
N SER A 29 14.72 0.10 14.40
CA SER A 29 14.48 -1.18 15.10
C SER A 29 14.97 -1.11 16.55
N SER A 30 14.13 -1.55 17.49
CA SER A 30 14.54 -1.76 18.88
C SER A 30 15.37 -3.05 19.02
N PRO A 31 16.37 -3.09 19.91
CA PRO A 31 17.13 -4.31 20.19
C PRO A 31 16.23 -5.39 20.80
N GLN A 32 16.47 -6.66 20.44
CA GLN A 32 15.76 -7.77 21.06
C GLN A 32 16.19 -7.99 22.52
N PRO A 33 15.26 -8.30 23.44
CA PRO A 33 15.60 -8.68 24.79
C PRO A 33 16.42 -9.98 24.81
N VAL A 34 17.49 -10.02 25.61
CA VAL A 34 18.25 -11.25 25.85
C VAL A 34 17.60 -12.03 27.00
N PRO A 35 17.17 -13.29 26.78
CA PRO A 35 16.56 -14.08 27.84
C PRO A 35 17.60 -14.46 28.92
N PRO A 36 17.24 -14.44 30.22
CA PRO A 36 18.14 -14.83 31.29
C PRO A 36 18.52 -16.33 31.23
N PRO A 37 19.75 -16.73 31.60
CA PRO A 37 20.21 -18.13 31.50
C PRO A 37 19.37 -19.15 32.27
N GLN A 38 18.70 -18.72 33.34
CA GLN A 38 17.85 -19.57 34.18
C GLN A 38 16.49 -19.92 33.57
N TRP A 39 16.11 -19.31 32.44
CA TRP A 39 14.87 -19.63 31.72
C TRP A 39 15.07 -20.77 30.72
N GLN A 40 15.26 -21.98 31.24
CA GLN A 40 15.39 -23.22 30.44
C GLN A 40 14.22 -24.17 30.72
N SER A 41 12.99 -23.68 30.54
CA SER A 41 11.77 -24.48 30.71
C SER A 41 11.06 -24.71 29.37
N GLY A 42 10.08 -25.61 29.35
CA GLY A 42 9.19 -25.78 28.19
C GLY A 42 8.48 -24.47 27.81
N SER A 43 8.11 -23.64 28.80
CA SER A 43 7.56 -22.31 28.58
C SER A 43 8.57 -21.34 27.95
N ALA A 44 9.85 -21.42 28.33
CA ALA A 44 10.89 -20.61 27.70
C ALA A 44 11.11 -21.00 26.24
N THR A 45 11.08 -22.30 25.92
CA THR A 45 11.17 -22.80 24.54
C THR A 45 10.00 -22.30 23.69
N ALA A 46 8.78 -22.35 24.23
CA ALA A 46 7.59 -21.80 23.56
C ALA A 46 7.69 -20.29 23.35
N ALA A 47 8.15 -19.53 24.35
CA ALA A 47 8.36 -18.10 24.24
C ALA A 47 9.42 -17.73 23.20
N THR A 48 10.51 -18.50 23.09
CA THR A 48 11.52 -18.33 22.03
C THR A 48 10.95 -18.58 20.65
N ALA A 49 10.13 -19.63 20.48
CA ALA A 49 9.49 -19.93 19.19
C ALA A 49 8.55 -18.79 18.76
N VAL A 50 7.69 -18.30 19.66
CA VAL A 50 6.80 -17.16 19.39
C VAL A 50 7.60 -15.88 19.10
N SER A 51 8.69 -15.64 19.83
CA SER A 51 9.56 -14.48 19.59
C SER A 51 10.21 -14.53 18.20
N ALA A 52 10.61 -15.71 17.74
CA ALA A 52 11.16 -15.89 16.40
C ALA A 52 10.11 -15.64 15.31
N GLU A 53 8.87 -16.08 15.53
CA GLU A 53 7.74 -15.83 14.61
C GLU A 53 7.42 -14.33 14.51
N ILE A 54 7.32 -13.63 15.65
CA ILE A 54 7.11 -12.17 15.67
C ILE A 54 8.26 -11.45 14.94
N SER A 55 9.51 -11.87 15.17
CA SER A 55 10.66 -11.29 14.45
C SER A 55 10.58 -11.51 12.94
N ALA A 56 10.14 -12.69 12.48
CA ALA A 56 9.95 -12.97 11.06
C ALA A 56 8.83 -12.11 10.46
N GLN A 57 7.73 -11.93 11.19
CA GLN A 57 6.63 -11.05 10.79
C GLN A 57 7.11 -9.59 10.70
N HIS A 58 7.83 -9.08 11.70
CA HIS A 58 8.44 -7.74 11.67
C HIS A 58 9.37 -7.56 10.47
N GLY A 59 10.18 -8.57 10.13
CA GLY A 59 11.02 -8.55 8.93
C GLY A 59 10.21 -8.41 7.65
N THR A 60 9.10 -9.14 7.54
CA THR A 60 8.17 -9.07 6.41
C THR A 60 7.52 -7.69 6.30
N PHE A 61 7.00 -7.14 7.40
CA PHE A 61 6.44 -5.79 7.44
C PHE A 61 7.47 -4.73 7.04
N ALA A 62 8.70 -4.85 7.51
CA ALA A 62 9.77 -3.91 7.20
C ALA A 62 10.14 -3.92 5.71
N ALA A 63 10.26 -5.11 5.11
CA ALA A 63 10.53 -5.28 3.69
C ALA A 63 9.41 -4.70 2.82
N LEU A 64 8.14 -4.98 3.17
CA LEU A 64 6.99 -4.41 2.49
C LEU A 64 6.96 -2.88 2.60
N GLY A 65 7.26 -2.35 3.79
CA GLY A 65 7.38 -0.92 4.03
C GLY A 65 8.45 -0.28 3.14
N ASP A 66 9.59 -0.94 2.97
CA ASP A 66 10.66 -0.47 2.08
C ASP A 66 10.20 -0.47 0.62
N GLN A 67 9.57 -1.55 0.16
CA GLN A 67 9.05 -1.64 -1.20
C GLN A 67 8.01 -0.55 -1.49
N THR A 68 7.06 -0.34 -0.58
CA THR A 68 6.01 0.69 -0.73
C THR A 68 6.63 2.08 -0.80
N ARG A 69 7.64 2.38 0.02
CA ARG A 69 8.35 3.66 -0.02
C ARG A 69 9.05 3.90 -1.35
N THR A 70 9.71 2.87 -1.91
CA THR A 70 10.32 2.95 -3.24
C THR A 70 9.26 3.24 -4.31
N LEU A 71 8.11 2.56 -4.29
CA LEU A 71 7.04 2.78 -5.26
C LEU A 71 6.45 4.19 -5.20
N VAL A 72 6.27 4.73 -3.99
CA VAL A 72 5.83 6.12 -3.80
C VAL A 72 6.88 7.10 -4.34
N ALA A 73 8.17 6.85 -4.08
CA ALA A 73 9.24 7.69 -4.60
C ALA A 73 9.30 7.66 -6.15
N GLU A 74 9.15 6.48 -6.76
CA GLU A 74 9.05 6.34 -8.22
C GLU A 74 7.86 7.13 -8.79
N ALA A 75 6.68 6.98 -8.19
CA ALA A 75 5.48 7.73 -8.60
C ALA A 75 5.70 9.25 -8.50
N ASN A 76 6.36 9.72 -7.45
CA ASN A 76 6.70 11.13 -7.28
C ASN A 76 7.63 11.63 -8.40
N THR A 77 8.63 10.85 -8.81
CA THR A 77 9.50 11.17 -9.94
C THR A 77 8.71 11.27 -11.25
N GLU A 78 7.81 10.31 -11.51
CA GLU A 78 6.96 10.32 -12.72
C GLU A 78 6.05 11.55 -12.77
N SER A 79 5.46 11.96 -11.63
CA SER A 79 4.67 13.20 -11.54
C SER A 79 5.49 14.43 -11.94
N MET A 80 6.70 14.57 -11.39
CA MET A 80 7.57 15.71 -11.69
C MET A 80 7.99 15.72 -13.17
N ASP A 81 8.28 14.56 -13.74
CA ASP A 81 8.66 14.42 -15.14
C ASP A 81 7.50 14.78 -16.08
N ALA A 82 6.29 14.30 -15.80
CA ALA A 82 5.10 14.62 -16.57
C ALA A 82 4.80 16.12 -16.53
N GLN A 83 4.93 16.76 -15.36
CA GLN A 83 4.77 18.21 -15.21
C GLN A 83 5.81 19.00 -16.01
N ARG A 84 7.08 18.59 -15.97
CA ARG A 84 8.14 19.23 -16.77
C ARG A 84 7.84 19.14 -18.27
N ARG A 85 7.38 17.98 -18.74
CA ARG A 85 7.01 17.77 -20.15
C ARG A 85 5.82 18.64 -20.57
N LEU A 86 4.75 18.72 -19.76
CA LEU A 86 3.63 19.61 -20.05
C LEU A 86 4.04 21.09 -20.07
N GLY A 87 4.94 21.50 -19.15
CA GLY A 87 5.53 22.84 -19.17
C GLY A 87 6.29 23.13 -20.47
N GLY A 88 7.06 22.15 -20.97
CA GLY A 88 7.72 22.22 -22.27
C GLY A 88 6.74 22.40 -23.43
N ILE A 89 5.70 21.54 -23.51
CA ILE A 89 4.66 21.60 -24.55
C ILE A 89 3.96 22.97 -24.56
N ARG A 90 3.68 23.54 -23.38
CA ARG A 90 3.09 24.89 -23.27
C ARG A 90 4.03 25.96 -23.81
N ASN A 91 5.31 25.91 -23.48
CA ASN A 91 6.30 26.88 -23.98
C ASN A 91 6.46 26.79 -25.50
N GLU A 92 6.45 25.57 -26.04
CA GLU A 92 6.49 25.34 -27.48
C GLU A 92 5.21 25.86 -28.16
N TRP A 93 4.04 25.68 -27.55
CA TRP A 93 2.80 26.29 -28.04
C TRP A 93 2.83 27.82 -28.06
N GLU A 94 3.37 28.46 -27.02
CA GLU A 94 3.57 29.93 -27.02
C GLU A 94 4.54 30.39 -28.11
N THR A 95 5.56 29.58 -28.39
CA THR A 95 6.52 29.82 -29.47
C THR A 95 5.84 29.71 -30.83
N ASP A 96 5.05 28.66 -31.06
CA ASP A 96 4.26 28.44 -32.27
C ASP A 96 3.28 29.61 -32.50
N LYS A 97 2.56 30.05 -31.45
CA LYS A 97 1.66 31.21 -31.51
C LYS A 97 2.41 32.48 -31.91
N THR A 98 3.54 32.75 -31.28
CA THR A 98 4.34 33.95 -31.56
C THR A 98 4.84 33.97 -33.00
N ALA A 99 5.47 32.87 -33.45
CA ALA A 99 5.99 32.75 -34.81
C ALA A 99 4.90 32.89 -35.88
N LEU A 100 3.77 32.20 -35.70
CA LEU A 100 2.66 32.23 -36.65
C LEU A 100 1.87 33.55 -36.60
N SER A 101 1.82 34.21 -35.44
CA SER A 101 1.12 35.50 -35.32
C SER A 101 1.82 36.66 -36.02
N ALA A 102 3.14 36.58 -36.17
CA ALA A 102 3.95 37.53 -36.93
C ALA A 102 3.72 37.48 -38.44
N MET A 103 3.11 36.40 -38.96
CA MET A 103 2.78 36.26 -40.38
C MET A 103 1.48 37.01 -40.73
N PRO A 104 1.33 37.53 -41.95
CA PRO A 104 0.07 38.08 -42.45
C PRO A 104 -1.09 37.08 -42.27
N ARG A 105 -2.29 37.57 -41.95
CA ARG A 105 -3.47 36.70 -41.87
C ARG A 105 -3.84 36.17 -43.25
N THR A 106 -3.64 34.87 -43.43
CA THR A 106 -4.03 34.10 -44.61
C THR A 106 -4.66 32.77 -44.17
N PRO A 107 -5.47 32.12 -45.03
CA PRO A 107 -6.00 30.79 -44.73
C PRO A 107 -4.90 29.76 -44.38
N ASP A 108 -3.74 29.84 -45.05
CA ASP A 108 -2.60 28.96 -44.78
C ASP A 108 -2.03 29.15 -43.37
N ARG A 109 -1.91 30.41 -42.93
CA ARG A 109 -1.49 30.73 -41.56
C ARG A 109 -2.50 30.16 -40.55
N ASP A 110 -3.79 30.37 -40.78
CA ASP A 110 -4.83 29.90 -39.86
C ASP A 110 -4.85 28.36 -39.78
N GLY A 111 -4.67 27.68 -40.92
CA GLY A 111 -4.48 26.22 -40.98
C GLY A 111 -3.25 25.74 -40.21
N ALA A 112 -2.11 26.44 -40.35
CA ALA A 112 -0.88 26.13 -39.62
C ALA A 112 -1.06 26.28 -38.09
N ILE A 113 -1.78 27.30 -37.63
CA ILE A 113 -2.08 27.50 -36.20
C ILE A 113 -2.95 26.35 -35.67
N ILE A 114 -3.96 25.93 -36.42
CA ILE A 114 -4.83 24.81 -36.03
C ILE A 114 -4.03 23.51 -35.95
N ALA A 115 -3.21 23.21 -36.96
CA ALA A 115 -2.39 22.01 -36.99
C ALA A 115 -1.33 21.97 -35.87
N ALA A 116 -0.69 23.12 -35.58
CA ALA A 116 0.20 23.25 -34.42
C ALA A 116 -0.55 22.98 -33.12
N GLY A 117 -1.71 23.63 -32.90
CA GLY A 117 -2.53 23.44 -31.71
C GLY A 117 -2.96 21.99 -31.50
N GLN A 118 -3.40 21.31 -32.56
CA GLN A 118 -3.78 19.89 -32.51
C GLN A 118 -2.61 18.99 -32.10
N ARG A 119 -1.40 19.22 -32.64
CA ARG A 119 -0.20 18.49 -32.20
C ARG A 119 0.06 18.65 -30.71
N ARG A 120 0.03 19.88 -30.20
CA ARG A 120 0.29 20.16 -28.77
C ARG A 120 -0.72 19.48 -27.86
N VAL A 121 -1.99 19.45 -28.27
CA VAL A 121 -3.03 18.71 -27.53
C VAL A 121 -2.75 17.22 -27.51
N LEU A 122 -2.36 16.61 -28.64
CA LEU A 122 -2.04 15.18 -28.71
C LEU A 122 -0.81 14.82 -27.88
N GLU A 123 0.24 15.65 -27.92
CA GLU A 123 1.44 15.49 -27.09
C GLU A 123 1.10 15.54 -25.60
N ALA A 124 0.27 16.50 -25.18
CA ALA A 124 -0.17 16.62 -23.79
C ALA A 124 -1.03 15.44 -23.35
N ALA A 125 -1.95 14.98 -24.19
CA ALA A 125 -2.77 13.80 -23.93
C ALA A 125 -1.90 12.55 -23.72
N ASN A 126 -0.87 12.36 -24.54
CA ASN A 126 0.07 11.25 -24.39
C ASN A 126 0.86 11.31 -23.07
N VAL A 127 1.28 12.51 -22.64
CA VAL A 127 1.94 12.69 -21.33
C VAL A 127 1.01 12.29 -20.18
N VAL A 128 -0.23 12.76 -20.18
CA VAL A 128 -1.22 12.44 -19.13
C VAL A 128 -1.53 10.94 -19.12
N GLN A 129 -1.75 10.32 -20.28
CA GLN A 129 -2.02 8.89 -20.37
C GLN A 129 -0.84 8.05 -19.85
N THR A 130 0.38 8.38 -20.25
CA THR A 130 1.58 7.67 -19.78
C THR A 130 1.71 7.77 -18.25
N ALA A 131 1.49 8.96 -17.68
CA ALA A 131 1.53 9.15 -16.24
C ALA A 131 0.45 8.31 -15.53
N ALA A 132 -0.79 8.30 -16.05
CA ALA A 132 -1.88 7.50 -15.50
C ALA A 132 -1.55 5.99 -15.48
N GLU A 133 -0.98 5.46 -16.57
CA GLU A 133 -0.56 4.07 -16.65
C GLU A 133 0.54 3.74 -15.61
N ARG A 134 1.50 4.64 -15.40
CA ARG A 134 2.54 4.47 -14.37
C ARG A 134 1.96 4.49 -12.96
N PHE A 135 1.01 5.38 -12.67
CA PHE A 135 0.34 5.41 -11.37
C PHE A 135 -0.48 4.15 -11.11
N ASP A 136 -1.22 3.65 -12.09
CA ASP A 136 -1.96 2.39 -11.91
C ASP A 136 -1.03 1.19 -11.70
N GLN A 137 0.09 1.13 -12.42
CA GLN A 137 1.13 0.12 -12.19
C GLN A 137 1.69 0.18 -10.76
N ALA A 138 2.03 1.38 -10.27
CA ALA A 138 2.51 1.58 -8.91
C ALA A 138 1.46 1.17 -7.87
N ALA A 139 0.21 1.61 -8.04
CA ALA A 139 -0.90 1.26 -7.17
C ALA A 139 -1.17 -0.26 -7.17
N GLY A 140 -1.09 -0.91 -8.33
CA GLY A 140 -1.21 -2.36 -8.45
C GLY A 140 -0.10 -3.13 -7.73
N LYS A 141 1.14 -2.62 -7.76
CA LYS A 141 2.25 -3.19 -6.99
C LYS A 141 2.02 -3.03 -5.49
N VAL A 142 1.58 -1.86 -5.02
CA VAL A 142 1.25 -1.64 -3.60
C VAL A 142 0.14 -2.59 -3.15
N ARG A 143 -0.98 -2.68 -3.90
CA ARG A 143 -2.09 -3.60 -3.58
C ARG A 143 -1.65 -5.04 -3.41
N ARG A 144 -0.83 -5.56 -4.33
CA ARG A 144 -0.26 -6.92 -4.25
C ARG A 144 0.62 -7.08 -3.01
N ALA A 145 1.52 -6.13 -2.80
CA ALA A 145 2.45 -6.19 -1.68
C ALA A 145 1.71 -6.13 -0.33
N THR A 146 0.61 -5.35 -0.22
CA THR A 146 -0.24 -5.34 0.98
C THR A 146 -1.09 -6.59 1.16
N ALA A 147 -1.43 -7.30 0.08
CA ALA A 147 -2.19 -8.56 0.17
C ALA A 147 -1.35 -9.71 0.74
N GLU A 148 -0.02 -9.60 0.67
CA GLU A 148 0.93 -10.57 1.25
C GLU A 148 1.16 -10.36 2.75
N LEU A 149 0.49 -9.36 3.37
CA LEU A 149 0.63 -9.12 4.79
C LEU A 149 0.14 -10.32 5.61
N PRO A 150 0.91 -10.75 6.62
CA PRO A 150 0.44 -11.72 7.59
C PRO A 150 -0.85 -11.21 8.21
N HIS A 151 -1.94 -11.94 8.01
CA HIS A 151 -3.16 -11.69 8.75
C HIS A 151 -2.90 -12.17 10.17
N PRO A 152 -3.10 -11.33 11.21
CA PRO A 152 -2.92 -11.81 12.57
C PRO A 152 -3.85 -13.00 12.78
N LEU A 153 -3.27 -14.15 13.12
CA LEU A 153 -4.04 -15.22 13.75
C LEU A 153 -4.74 -14.58 14.94
N ALA A 154 -6.06 -14.77 15.06
CA ALA A 154 -6.84 -14.17 16.13
C ALA A 154 -6.13 -14.39 17.47
N HIS A 155 -5.69 -13.29 18.10
CA HIS A 155 -5.10 -13.36 19.44
C HIS A 155 -6.23 -13.74 20.39
N VAL A 156 -6.22 -15.00 20.84
CA VAL A 156 -7.04 -15.41 21.98
C VAL A 156 -6.22 -15.11 23.22
N ASP A 157 -6.69 -14.17 24.04
CA ASP A 157 -6.11 -13.97 25.37
C ASP A 157 -6.26 -15.27 26.17
N PRO A 158 -5.17 -15.85 26.71
CA PRO A 158 -5.30 -16.99 27.59
C PRO A 158 -6.07 -16.55 28.84
N LYS A 159 -7.31 -17.04 29.00
CA LYS A 159 -8.06 -16.80 30.24
C LYS A 159 -7.28 -17.47 31.39
N PRO A 160 -7.03 -16.77 32.51
CA PRO A 160 -6.38 -17.38 33.66
C PRO A 160 -7.15 -18.63 34.11
N PRO A 161 -6.44 -19.66 34.63
CA PRO A 161 -7.11 -20.86 35.11
C PRO A 161 -8.14 -20.49 36.18
N PRO A 162 -9.34 -21.08 36.16
CA PRO A 162 -10.37 -20.79 37.15
C PRO A 162 -9.90 -21.19 38.54
N ASN A 163 -10.42 -20.48 39.53
CA ASN A 163 -10.15 -20.79 40.92
C ASN A 163 -10.75 -22.16 41.25
N PRO A 164 -10.00 -23.12 41.84
CA PRO A 164 -10.53 -24.44 42.21
C PRO A 164 -11.70 -24.39 43.21
N ALA A 165 -11.98 -23.22 43.81
CA ALA A 165 -13.14 -22.99 44.65
C ALA A 165 -14.45 -22.75 43.87
N ASP A 166 -14.38 -22.51 42.56
CA ASP A 166 -15.56 -22.38 41.70
C ASP A 166 -16.06 -23.79 41.35
N ALA A 167 -17.00 -24.27 42.17
CA ALA A 167 -17.62 -25.59 42.04
C ALA A 167 -18.56 -25.68 40.83
N ASP A 168 -18.00 -25.64 39.62
CA ASP A 168 -18.57 -26.26 38.40
C ASP A 168 -17.44 -26.52 37.40
N VAL A 169 -16.53 -27.45 37.75
CA VAL A 169 -15.40 -27.85 36.90
C VAL A 169 -15.93 -28.65 35.72
N ARG A 170 -16.33 -27.95 34.65
CA ARG A 170 -16.46 -28.54 33.32
C ARG A 170 -15.07 -28.58 32.67
N PRO A 171 -14.65 -29.67 32.01
CA PRO A 171 -13.31 -29.78 31.44
C PRO A 171 -13.09 -28.69 30.39
N TYR A 172 -12.19 -27.76 30.70
CA TYR A 172 -11.80 -26.66 29.84
C TYR A 172 -11.02 -27.19 28.64
N ALA A 173 -11.54 -27.00 27.43
CA ALA A 173 -10.76 -27.11 26.20
C ALA A 173 -10.30 -25.69 25.81
N CYS A 174 -8.98 -25.45 25.81
CA CYS A 174 -8.43 -24.27 25.14
C CYS A 174 -8.49 -24.53 23.64
N TYR A 175 -9.31 -23.75 22.91
CA TYR A 175 -9.35 -23.80 21.45
C TYR A 175 -8.36 -22.79 20.85
N LEU A 176 -7.45 -23.26 20.00
CA LEU A 176 -6.68 -22.46 19.05
C LEU A 176 -7.10 -22.91 17.64
N GLY A 177 -7.79 -22.06 16.87
CA GLY A 177 -8.09 -22.37 15.47
C GLY A 177 -8.85 -21.26 14.75
N SER A 178 -8.63 -21.16 13.43
CA SER A 178 -9.44 -20.36 12.52
C SER A 178 -10.67 -21.15 12.05
N LYS A 179 -11.56 -20.49 11.31
CA LYS A 179 -12.79 -21.02 10.70
C LYS A 179 -12.59 -22.24 9.78
N ASP A 180 -11.35 -22.51 9.36
CA ASP A 180 -11.04 -23.54 8.36
C ASP A 180 -10.83 -24.94 8.95
N ASN A 181 -11.16 -25.15 10.22
CA ASN A 181 -11.20 -26.46 10.86
C ASN A 181 -9.84 -27.19 10.93
N ASP A 182 -8.72 -26.46 10.84
CA ASP A 182 -7.39 -27.02 11.08
C ASP A 182 -7.25 -27.41 12.56
N PRO A 183 -7.17 -28.72 12.90
CA PRO A 183 -7.19 -29.14 14.29
C PRO A 183 -5.83 -28.93 14.93
N VAL A 184 -5.64 -27.81 15.63
CA VAL A 184 -4.47 -27.61 16.50
C VAL A 184 -4.80 -28.09 17.91
N LYS A 185 -4.57 -29.40 18.10
CA LYS A 185 -4.37 -30.14 19.36
C LYS A 185 -5.24 -29.75 20.58
N ILE A 186 -6.19 -30.63 20.91
CA ILE A 186 -7.00 -30.56 22.13
C ILE A 186 -6.14 -30.91 23.35
N CYS A 187 -5.93 -29.95 24.26
CA CYS A 187 -5.40 -30.21 25.59
C CYS A 187 -6.58 -30.38 26.56
N GLY A 188 -7.00 -31.62 26.81
CA GLY A 188 -8.13 -31.94 27.70
C GLY A 188 -8.60 -33.39 27.56
N PRO A 189 -9.53 -33.88 28.41
CA PRO A 189 -10.04 -35.24 28.29
C PRO A 189 -10.72 -35.42 26.93
N THR A 190 -10.36 -36.50 26.25
CA THR A 190 -10.90 -36.89 24.94
C THR A 190 -12.12 -37.80 25.18
N PRO A 191 -13.27 -37.61 24.48
CA PRO A 191 -13.53 -36.62 23.43
C PRO A 191 -13.96 -35.25 23.96
N ALA A 192 -13.70 -34.20 23.18
CA ALA A 192 -14.24 -32.86 23.45
C ALA A 192 -15.77 -32.88 23.33
N LEU A 193 -16.46 -32.32 24.33
CA LEU A 193 -17.92 -32.29 24.37
C LEU A 193 -18.54 -31.20 23.48
N HIS A 194 -17.81 -30.11 23.20
CA HIS A 194 -18.25 -29.00 22.36
C HIS A 194 -17.08 -28.31 21.66
N THR A 195 -17.27 -27.89 20.42
CA THR A 195 -16.34 -27.04 19.65
C THR A 195 -16.95 -25.65 19.56
N TRP A 196 -16.12 -24.60 19.60
CA TRP A 196 -16.54 -23.22 19.41
C TRP A 196 -15.46 -22.50 18.59
N TYR A 197 -15.85 -21.54 17.73
CA TYR A 197 -14.91 -20.76 16.91
C TYR A 197 -15.21 -19.25 17.00
N VAL A 198 -14.21 -18.42 16.69
CA VAL A 198 -14.33 -16.96 16.72
C VAL A 198 -14.22 -16.39 15.31
N ASP A 199 -15.21 -15.59 14.90
CA ASP A 199 -15.23 -14.87 13.62
C ASP A 199 -15.52 -13.38 13.91
N ASN A 200 -14.60 -12.50 13.52
CA ASN A 200 -14.69 -11.04 13.74
C ASN A 200 -14.97 -10.63 15.20
N GLY A 201 -14.41 -11.37 16.18
CA GLY A 201 -14.62 -11.11 17.60
C GLY A 201 -15.95 -11.63 18.17
N ILE A 202 -16.74 -12.35 17.38
CA ILE A 202 -17.99 -12.99 17.79
C ILE A 202 -17.75 -14.50 17.91
N VAL A 203 -18.20 -15.10 19.02
CA VAL A 203 -18.05 -16.53 19.32
C VAL A 203 -19.26 -17.31 18.77
N TYR A 204 -19.00 -18.40 18.05
CA TYR A 204 -20.01 -19.29 17.46
C TYR A 204 -19.84 -20.74 17.99
N PRO A 205 -20.93 -21.47 18.22
CA PRO A 205 -20.91 -22.91 18.50
C PRO A 205 -20.58 -23.75 17.26
#